data_AF-A0A147BW73-F1
#
_entry.id   AF-A0A147BW73-F1
#
_cell.length_a   1.000
_cell.length_b   1.000
_cell.length_c   1.000
_cell.angle_alpha   90.00
_cell.angle_beta   90.00
_cell.angle_gamma   90.00
#
_symmetry.space_group_name_H-M   'P 1'
#
loop_
_entity.id
_entity.type
_entity.pdbx_description
1 polymer ?
#
loop_
_entity_poly.entity_id
_entity_poly.type
_entity_poly.pdbx_seq_one_letter_code
_entity_poly.pdbx_strand_id
1 'polypeptide(L)'
;MNEFQMIAEVLYQIPDANVYASTYAKTEPRLCGIETYKITPDLPEMVLKMIISGRNESVYSVPHFYSDMNAISPTQISLLDQYGRRRVLLSNFKNCYVLKKVEMNKNSAPICEFFFKNNTNINSDLEQCWFVFLAYCGFPKAFYKEASCYSQKNN
;
A
#
# COMPACT_ATOMS: atom_id res chain seq x y z
N MET A 1 -4.29 -25.39 0.52
CA MET A 1 -3.80 -24.55 -0.60
C MET A 1 -3.57 -23.16 -0.04
N ASN A 2 -2.39 -22.59 -0.31
CA ASN A 2 -1.90 -21.33 0.25
C ASN A 2 -2.98 -20.22 0.25
N GLU A 3 -3.48 -19.86 1.42
CA GLU A 3 -4.32 -18.66 1.64
C GLU A 3 -3.50 -17.35 1.52
N PHE A 4 -2.39 -17.41 0.79
CA PHE A 4 -1.51 -16.28 0.63
C PHE A 4 -1.91 -15.48 -0.60
N GLN A 5 -2.20 -14.23 -0.33
CA GLN A 5 -2.89 -13.35 -1.25
C GLN A 5 -1.93 -12.89 -2.34
N MET A 6 -2.33 -13.13 -3.59
CA MET A 6 -1.58 -12.59 -4.72
C MET A 6 -1.81 -11.09 -4.79
N ILE A 7 -0.72 -10.32 -4.81
CA ILE A 7 -0.80 -8.85 -4.88
C ILE A 7 -1.58 -8.38 -6.11
N ALA A 8 -1.49 -9.12 -7.21
CA ALA A 8 -2.27 -8.87 -8.42
C ALA A 8 -3.79 -8.99 -8.15
N GLU A 9 -4.23 -9.98 -7.38
CA GLU A 9 -5.63 -10.16 -7.01
C GLU A 9 -6.11 -9.06 -6.07
N VAL A 10 -5.29 -8.69 -5.09
CA VAL A 10 -5.59 -7.58 -4.16
C VAL A 10 -5.79 -6.27 -4.91
N LEU A 11 -4.88 -5.94 -5.83
CA LEU A 11 -4.96 -4.74 -6.65
C LEU A 11 -6.11 -4.81 -7.67
N TYR A 12 -6.50 -6.00 -8.12
CA TYR A 12 -7.66 -6.17 -8.99
C TYR A 12 -8.97 -5.87 -8.26
N GLN A 13 -9.11 -6.36 -7.02
CA GLN A 13 -10.32 -6.17 -6.22
C GLN A 13 -10.40 -4.77 -5.59
N ILE A 14 -9.24 -4.17 -5.30
CA ILE A 14 -9.11 -2.83 -4.71
C ILE A 14 -8.19 -1.98 -5.60
N PRO A 15 -8.67 -1.54 -6.78
CA PRO A 15 -7.83 -0.86 -7.76
C PRO A 15 -7.48 0.57 -7.35
N ASP A 16 -8.34 1.28 -6.62
CA ASP A 16 -8.09 2.64 -6.14
C ASP A 16 -8.13 2.68 -4.61
N ALA A 17 -6.99 2.97 -4.00
CA ALA A 17 -6.83 3.00 -2.56
C ALA A 17 -5.87 4.08 -2.10
N ASN A 18 -6.15 4.63 -0.91
CA ASN A 18 -5.34 5.66 -0.28
C ASN A 18 -4.66 5.09 0.97
N VAL A 19 -3.51 5.64 1.32
CA VAL A 19 -2.79 5.30 2.55
C VAL A 19 -3.57 5.88 3.72
N TYR A 20 -3.97 5.04 4.67
CA TYR A 20 -4.56 5.42 5.94
C TYR A 20 -3.50 5.69 7.00
N ALA A 21 -2.52 4.79 7.09
CA ALA A 21 -1.48 4.83 8.11
C ALA A 21 -0.15 4.28 7.58
N SER A 22 0.95 4.77 8.13
CA SER A 22 2.29 4.29 7.82
C SER A 22 3.17 4.21 9.07
N THR A 23 4.02 3.18 9.13
CA THR A 23 5.10 3.10 10.13
C THR A 23 6.32 3.92 9.74
N TYR A 24 6.36 4.43 8.50
CA TYR A 24 7.31 5.44 8.08
C TYR A 24 6.87 6.82 8.58
N ALA A 25 7.84 7.65 8.98
CA ALA A 25 7.54 9.02 9.37
C ALA A 25 7.00 9.80 8.15
N LYS A 26 6.25 10.87 8.41
CA LYS A 26 5.76 11.77 7.35
C LYS A 26 6.95 12.58 6.79
N THR A 27 7.65 12.01 5.81
CA THR A 27 8.73 12.63 5.05
C THR A 27 8.25 13.03 3.67
N GLU A 28 9.04 13.81 2.93
CA GLU A 28 8.79 14.06 1.50
C GLU A 28 9.96 13.49 0.66
N PRO A 29 9.68 12.83 -0.48
CA PRO A 29 8.34 12.55 -1.02
C PRO A 29 7.58 11.49 -0.20
N ARG A 30 6.23 11.48 -0.24
CA ARG A 30 5.40 10.45 0.41
C ARG A 30 4.32 9.86 -0.50
N LEU A 31 4.16 8.54 -0.45
CA LEU A 31 3.10 7.80 -1.11
C LEU A 31 1.82 8.00 -0.31
N CYS A 32 0.77 8.39 -1.03
CA CYS A 32 -0.52 8.70 -0.45
C CYS A 32 -1.62 7.80 -1.01
N GLY A 33 -1.41 7.18 -2.18
CA GLY A 33 -2.37 6.26 -2.76
C GLY A 33 -1.84 5.55 -4.00
N ILE A 34 -2.57 4.53 -4.43
CA ILE A 34 -2.31 3.75 -5.63
C ILE A 34 -3.63 3.63 -6.40
N GLU A 35 -3.56 3.86 -7.70
CA GLU A 35 -4.66 3.62 -8.62
C GLU A 35 -4.19 2.68 -9.73
N THR A 36 -4.80 1.50 -9.83
CA THR A 36 -4.43 0.45 -10.78
C THR A 36 -5.45 0.42 -11.92
N TYR A 37 -4.99 0.66 -13.15
CA TYR A 37 -5.84 0.70 -14.33
C TYR A 37 -5.99 -0.67 -14.97
N LYS A 38 -4.91 -1.44 -14.95
CA LYS A 38 -4.84 -2.72 -15.65
C LYS A 38 -3.86 -3.65 -14.96
N ILE A 39 -4.19 -4.94 -14.95
CA ILE A 39 -3.33 -5.98 -14.38
C ILE A 39 -3.15 -7.05 -15.44
N THR A 40 -1.90 -7.26 -15.84
CA THR A 40 -1.48 -8.41 -16.66
C THR A 40 -0.68 -9.38 -15.78
N PRO A 41 -0.43 -10.62 -16.23
CA PRO A 41 0.30 -11.61 -15.42
C PRO A 41 1.65 -11.12 -14.90
N ASP A 42 2.37 -10.32 -15.69
CA ASP A 42 3.74 -9.91 -15.38
C ASP A 42 3.84 -8.48 -14.80
N LEU A 43 2.90 -7.61 -15.17
CA LEU A 43 2.93 -6.19 -14.86
C LEU A 43 1.52 -5.61 -14.66
N PRO A 44 1.30 -4.76 -13.65
CA PRO A 44 0.17 -3.86 -13.60
C PRO A 44 0.55 -2.49 -14.21
N GLU A 45 -0.44 -1.80 -14.77
CA GLU A 45 -0.36 -0.39 -15.15
C GLU A 45 -1.06 0.42 -14.06
N MET A 46 -0.35 1.32 -13.39
CA MET A 46 -0.87 2.05 -12.24
C MET A 46 -0.35 3.48 -12.16
N VAL A 47 -1.03 4.31 -11.37
CA VAL A 47 -0.60 5.63 -10.94
C VAL A 47 -0.34 5.59 -9.44
N LEU A 48 0.85 6.05 -9.06
CA LEU A 48 1.19 6.34 -7.67
C LEU A 48 0.79 7.78 -7.38
N LYS A 49 -0.09 7.97 -6.39
CA LYS A 49 -0.50 9.28 -5.90
C LYS A 49 0.48 9.69 -4.80
N MET A 50 1.19 10.79 -5.03
CA MET A 50 2.36 11.19 -4.27
C MET A 50 2.22 12.62 -3.75
N ILE A 51 2.93 12.93 -2.67
CA ILE A 51 3.22 14.32 -2.29
C ILE A 51 4.72 14.55 -2.42
N ILE A 52 5.09 15.51 -3.25
CA ILE A 52 6.46 15.89 -3.56
C ILE A 52 6.57 17.40 -3.38
N SER A 53 7.47 17.85 -2.49
CA SER A 53 7.68 19.27 -2.20
C SER A 53 6.38 20.01 -1.83
N GLY A 54 5.55 19.40 -0.98
CA GLY A 54 4.25 19.90 -0.56
C GLY A 54 3.15 19.91 -1.63
N ARG A 55 3.43 19.44 -2.85
CA ARG A 55 2.48 19.40 -3.97
C ARG A 55 1.97 17.99 -4.21
N ASN A 56 0.73 17.89 -4.67
CA ASN A 56 0.14 16.62 -5.06
C ASN A 56 0.61 16.27 -6.47
N GLU A 57 1.28 15.15 -6.60
CA GLU A 57 1.83 14.66 -7.86
C GLU A 57 1.26 13.27 -8.17
N SER A 58 1.14 12.95 -9.45
CA SER A 58 0.71 11.63 -9.92
C SER A 58 1.79 11.06 -10.82
N VAL A 59 2.31 9.89 -10.46
CA VAL A 59 3.40 9.26 -11.19
C VAL A 59 2.91 7.97 -11.81
N TYR A 60 2.88 7.93 -13.14
CA TYR A 60 2.57 6.71 -13.88
C TYR A 60 3.69 5.68 -13.69
N SER A 61 3.32 4.42 -13.46
CA SER A 61 4.24 3.34 -13.22
C SER A 61 3.74 2.02 -13.80
N VAL A 62 4.68 1.24 -14.35
CA VAL A 62 4.45 -0.12 -14.82
C VAL A 62 5.40 -1.04 -14.06
N PRO A 63 5.13 -1.31 -12.77
CA PRO A 63 6.04 -2.12 -11.96
C PRO A 63 6.04 -3.58 -12.39
N HIS A 64 7.08 -4.32 -12.02
CA HIS A 64 7.13 -5.76 -12.26
C HIS A 64 6.68 -6.52 -11.02
N PHE A 65 5.97 -7.63 -11.22
CA PHE A 65 5.74 -8.60 -10.16
C PHE A 65 6.97 -9.52 -10.00
N TYR A 66 7.25 -9.89 -8.75
CA TYR A 66 8.30 -10.86 -8.41
C TYR A 66 7.70 -11.98 -7.57
N SER A 67 8.23 -13.19 -7.71
CA SER A 67 7.87 -14.34 -6.90
C SER A 67 8.98 -14.69 -5.91
N ASP A 68 8.58 -15.00 -4.69
CA ASP A 68 9.42 -15.52 -3.61
C ASP A 68 8.62 -16.61 -2.91
N MET A 69 8.74 -17.82 -3.43
CA MET A 69 7.94 -18.98 -3.03
C MET A 69 8.16 -19.42 -1.58
N ASN A 70 9.24 -18.95 -0.93
CA ASN A 70 9.57 -19.30 0.45
C ASN A 70 8.92 -18.35 1.46
N ALA A 71 8.28 -17.28 0.99
CA ALA A 71 7.59 -16.34 1.85
C ALA A 71 6.13 -16.70 2.06
N ILE A 72 5.59 -16.20 3.17
CA ILE A 72 4.15 -16.18 3.50
C ILE A 72 3.38 -15.60 2.30
N SER A 73 3.48 -14.31 1.95
CA SER A 73 2.92 -13.83 0.67
C SER A 73 3.93 -13.99 -0.47
N PRO A 74 3.72 -14.86 -1.49
CA PRO A 74 4.76 -15.19 -2.44
C PRO A 74 5.02 -14.07 -3.45
N THR A 75 4.03 -13.23 -3.75
CA THR A 75 4.17 -12.17 -4.75
C THR A 75 4.64 -10.84 -4.15
N GLN A 76 5.48 -10.12 -4.88
CA GLN A 76 5.97 -8.77 -4.55
C GLN A 76 5.76 -7.85 -5.76
N ILE A 77 5.69 -6.54 -5.52
CA ILE A 77 5.66 -5.49 -6.56
C ILE A 77 6.78 -4.49 -6.30
N SER A 78 7.49 -4.05 -7.34
CA SER A 78 8.51 -3.01 -7.19
C SER A 78 7.92 -1.63 -7.46
N LEU A 79 7.65 -0.85 -6.41
CA LEU A 79 7.23 0.54 -6.55
C LEU A 79 8.44 1.45 -6.86
N LEU A 80 8.20 2.62 -7.43
CA LEU A 80 9.25 3.60 -7.80
C LEU A 80 10.10 4.02 -6.58
N ASP A 81 11.37 4.36 -6.85
CA ASP A 81 12.32 5.00 -5.93
C ASP A 81 12.42 4.36 -4.52
N GLN A 82 12.33 5.20 -3.48
CA GLN A 82 12.52 4.87 -2.06
C GLN A 82 11.51 3.84 -1.52
N TYR A 83 10.42 3.57 -2.23
CA TYR A 83 9.43 2.58 -1.80
C TYR A 83 9.91 1.16 -2.06
N GLY A 84 10.66 0.92 -3.14
CA GLY A 84 11.24 -0.37 -3.47
C GLY A 84 10.22 -1.52 -3.52
N ARG A 85 10.69 -2.74 -3.26
CA ARG A 85 9.83 -3.94 -3.30
C ARG A 85 8.86 -3.99 -2.13
N ARG A 86 7.59 -4.21 -2.44
CA ARG A 86 6.46 -4.32 -1.51
C ARG A 86 5.78 -5.67 -1.64
N ARG A 87 5.19 -6.12 -0.54
CA ARG A 87 4.44 -7.37 -0.42
C ARG A 87 3.16 -7.12 0.35
N VAL A 88 2.07 -7.78 -0.02
CA VAL A 88 0.84 -7.76 0.78
C VAL A 88 1.04 -8.59 2.04
N LEU A 89 0.77 -8.03 3.21
CA LEU A 89 0.67 -8.79 4.45
C LEU A 89 -0.72 -9.40 4.62
N LEU A 90 -1.75 -8.58 4.39
CA LEU A 90 -3.16 -8.96 4.45
C LEU A 90 -3.96 -7.97 3.60
N SER A 91 -5.08 -8.46 3.08
CA SER A 91 -6.16 -7.77 2.40
C SER A 91 -7.46 -8.43 2.84
N ASN A 92 -8.55 -7.67 2.94
CA ASN A 92 -9.88 -8.26 3.04
C ASN A 92 -10.56 -8.39 1.66
N PHE A 93 -9.82 -8.08 0.58
CA PHE A 93 -10.29 -8.07 -0.81
C PHE A 93 -11.52 -7.20 -1.09
N LYS A 94 -11.91 -6.34 -0.14
CA LYS A 94 -13.12 -5.51 -0.21
C LYS A 94 -12.80 -4.04 -0.04
N ASN A 95 -12.13 -3.71 1.06
CA ASN A 95 -11.94 -2.35 1.54
C ASN A 95 -10.51 -2.01 1.94
N CYS A 96 -9.64 -2.98 2.24
CA CYS A 96 -8.31 -2.68 2.74
C CYS A 96 -7.25 -3.72 2.40
N TYR A 97 -6.00 -3.26 2.41
CA TYR A 97 -4.82 -4.10 2.39
C TYR A 97 -3.62 -3.41 3.05
N VAL A 98 -2.64 -4.19 3.48
CA VAL A 98 -1.40 -3.71 4.08
C VAL A 98 -0.24 -4.12 3.18
N LEU A 99 0.54 -3.14 2.71
CA LEU A 99 1.81 -3.37 2.07
C LEU A 99 2.94 -3.28 3.09
N LYS A 100 3.86 -4.24 3.05
CA LYS A 100 5.11 -4.24 3.79
C LYS A 100 6.27 -4.12 2.81
N LYS A 101 7.26 -3.28 3.14
CA LYS A 101 8.54 -3.24 2.42
C LYS A 101 9.27 -4.56 2.61
N VAL A 102 9.73 -5.13 1.51
CA VAL A 102 10.64 -6.28 1.55
C VAL A 102 12.00 -5.73 2.01
N GLU A 103 12.34 -5.97 3.27
CA GLU A 103 13.58 -5.46 3.87
C GLU A 103 14.81 -6.11 3.24
N MET A 104 15.87 -5.31 3.06
CA MET A 104 17.20 -5.84 2.73
C MET A 104 18.04 -6.12 4.00
N ASN A 105 17.66 -5.59 5.16
CA ASN A 105 18.41 -5.71 6.41
C ASN A 105 17.51 -6.19 7.55
N LYS A 106 17.88 -7.28 8.23
CA LYS A 106 17.05 -7.95 9.25
C LYS A 106 16.87 -7.14 10.55
N ASN A 107 17.66 -6.09 10.74
CA ASN A 107 17.68 -5.31 11.99
C ASN A 107 16.86 -4.00 11.90
N SER A 108 16.22 -3.70 10.78
CA SER A 108 15.38 -2.50 10.66
C SER A 108 13.98 -2.73 11.21
N ALA A 109 13.34 -1.64 11.65
CA ALA A 109 11.92 -1.69 11.96
C ALA A 109 11.12 -1.85 10.65
N PRO A 110 10.05 -2.68 10.65
CA PRO A 110 9.27 -2.95 9.46
C PRO A 110 8.60 -1.68 8.93
N ILE A 111 8.78 -1.43 7.63
CA ILE A 111 8.11 -0.34 6.92
C ILE A 111 6.84 -0.89 6.30
N CYS A 112 5.69 -0.36 6.74
CA CYS A 112 4.39 -0.75 6.23
C CYS A 112 3.53 0.47 5.92
N GLU A 113 2.67 0.30 4.93
CA GLU A 113 1.60 1.22 4.56
C GLU A 113 0.28 0.45 4.57
N PHE A 114 -0.66 0.93 5.38
CA PHE A 114 -2.02 0.45 5.39
C PHE A 114 -2.83 1.27 4.39
N PHE A 115 -3.33 0.60 3.36
CA PHE A 115 -4.21 1.15 2.34
C PHE A 115 -5.68 0.80 2.60
N PHE A 116 -6.54 1.73 2.22
CA PHE A 116 -7.97 1.52 2.21
C PHE A 116 -8.57 2.05 0.92
N LYS A 117 -9.61 1.37 0.45
CA LYS A 117 -10.31 1.66 -0.78
C LYS A 117 -10.85 3.09 -0.76
N ASN A 118 -10.62 3.81 -1.86
CA ASN A 118 -11.12 5.16 -2.02
C ASN A 118 -12.65 5.20 -1.92
N ASN A 119 -13.21 6.32 -1.44
CA ASN A 119 -14.66 6.52 -1.23
C ASN A 119 -15.34 5.52 -0.28
N THR A 120 -14.58 4.83 0.59
CA THR A 120 -15.14 3.93 1.61
C THR A 120 -15.25 4.63 2.96
N ASN A 121 -16.37 4.46 3.66
CA ASN A 121 -16.51 4.98 5.02
C ASN A 121 -15.57 4.21 5.95
N ILE A 122 -14.70 4.93 6.67
CA ILE A 122 -13.69 4.36 7.58
C ILE A 122 -14.34 3.49 8.68
N ASN A 123 -15.63 3.68 8.95
CA ASN A 123 -16.37 2.98 10.00
C ASN A 123 -16.73 1.51 9.69
N SER A 124 -16.37 0.95 8.52
CA SER A 124 -16.70 -0.45 8.20
C SER A 124 -15.50 -1.30 7.76
N ASP A 125 -15.43 -2.53 8.29
CA ASP A 125 -14.58 -3.64 7.85
C ASP A 125 -13.05 -3.40 7.79
N LEU A 126 -12.49 -2.49 8.60
CA LEU A 126 -11.03 -2.25 8.67
C LEU A 126 -10.30 -3.02 9.77
N GLU A 127 -11.04 -3.68 10.68
CA GLU A 127 -10.48 -4.30 11.89
C GLU A 127 -9.38 -5.32 11.60
N GLN A 128 -9.58 -6.17 10.58
CA GLN A 128 -8.61 -7.20 10.22
C GLN A 128 -7.28 -6.60 9.72
N CYS A 129 -7.37 -5.64 8.78
CA CYS A 129 -6.19 -4.96 8.24
C CYS A 129 -5.47 -4.16 9.33
N TRP A 130 -6.23 -3.49 10.22
CA TRP A 130 -5.69 -2.73 11.33
C TRP A 130 -4.98 -3.63 12.35
N PHE A 131 -5.60 -4.74 12.72
CA PHE A 131 -5.02 -5.71 13.64
C PHE A 131 -3.71 -6.28 13.08
N VAL A 132 -3.69 -6.72 11.81
CA VAL A 132 -2.46 -7.24 11.18
C VAL A 132 -1.40 -6.15 11.05
N PHE A 133 -1.78 -4.92 10.70
CA PHE A 133 -0.84 -3.81 10.65
C PHE A 133 -0.13 -3.61 12.00
N LEU A 134 -0.89 -3.55 13.10
CA LEU A 134 -0.30 -3.38 14.44
C LEU A 134 0.54 -4.60 14.86
N ALA A 135 0.08 -5.82 14.60
CA ALA A 135 0.77 -7.04 15.00
C ALA A 135 2.11 -7.25 14.28
N TYR A 136 2.19 -6.92 12.98
CA TYR A 136 3.38 -7.20 12.16
C TYR A 136 4.26 -5.99 11.88
N CYS A 137 3.72 -4.78 12.02
CA CYS A 137 4.44 -3.54 11.71
C CYS A 137 4.64 -2.64 12.94
N GLY A 138 3.84 -2.84 13.99
CA GLY A 138 3.84 -1.98 15.17
C GLY A 138 3.02 -0.69 14.98
N PHE A 139 3.22 0.27 15.88
CA PHE A 139 2.43 1.50 15.89
C PHE A 139 2.77 2.42 14.69
N PRO A 140 1.76 3.01 14.03
CA PRO A 140 1.99 3.96 12.95
C PRO A 140 2.66 5.24 13.46
N LYS A 141 3.54 5.79 12.64
CA LYS A 141 4.17 7.10 12.86
C LYS A 141 3.44 8.23 12.14
N ALA A 142 2.62 7.89 11.14
CA ALA A 142 1.84 8.84 10.37
C ALA A 142 0.42 8.31 10.13
N PHE A 143 -0.56 9.20 10.29
CA PHE A 143 -1.96 8.99 9.94
C PHE A 143 -2.37 10.01 8.88
N TYR A 144 -3.17 9.54 7.93
CA TYR A 144 -3.70 10.31 6.82
C TYR A 144 -5.21 10.36 7.04
N LYS A 145 -5.63 11.29 7.93
CA LYS A 145 -7.00 11.38 8.47
C LYS A 145 -8.08 11.58 7.41
N GLU A 146 -7.70 12.11 6.25
CA GLU A 146 -8.57 12.19 5.09
C GLU A 146 -8.15 11.13 4.10
N ALA A 147 -9.13 10.34 3.66
CA ALA A 147 -8.99 9.29 2.67
C ALA A 147 -8.50 9.77 1.31
N SER A 148 -8.17 11.03 1.15
CA SER A 148 -7.68 11.58 -0.08
C SER A 148 -6.22 11.98 0.10
N CYS A 149 -5.40 11.63 -0.89
CA CYS A 149 -4.15 12.35 -1.15
C CYS A 149 -4.40 13.87 -1.29
N TYR A 150 -5.64 14.23 -1.64
CA TYR A 150 -6.16 15.55 -1.96
C TYR A 150 -7.14 16.01 -0.89
N SER A 151 -6.65 16.33 0.31
CA SER A 151 -7.43 17.24 1.16
C SER A 151 -7.32 18.61 0.51
N GLN A 152 -8.35 19.03 -0.26
CA GLN A 152 -8.50 20.45 -0.50
C GLN A 152 -8.81 21.06 0.86
N LYS A 153 -7.83 21.77 1.44
CA LYS A 153 -8.14 22.79 2.43
C LYS A 153 -9.06 23.78 1.73
N ASN A 154 -10.37 23.60 1.91
CA ASN A 154 -11.31 24.69 1.73
C ASN A 154 -10.96 25.71 2.81
N ASN A 155 -10.19 26.74 2.43
CA ASN A 155 -10.07 27.97 3.18
C ASN A 155 -11.32 28.82 2.94
#